data_AF-A0A9N9IJZ6-F1
#
_entry.id   AF-A0A9N9IJZ6-F1
#
_cell.length_a   1.000
_cell.length_b   1.000
_cell.length_c   1.000
_cell.angle_alpha   90.00
_cell.angle_beta   90.00
_cell.angle_gamma   90.00
#
_symmetry.space_group_name_H-M   'P 1'
#
loop_
_entity.id
_entity.type
_entity.pdbx_description
1 polymer ?
#
loop_
_entity_poly.entity_id
_entity_poly.type
_entity_poly.pdbx_seq_one_letter_code
_entity_poly.pdbx_strand_id
1 'polypeptide(L)'
;MDKGIKIFILSFFISILILVILYYIPAGRESLYTSHQELNSADEQLEIYDRANVTGFVDPLIGTAKDGHVFPGPCLPFGVVKVGFDVEGLDSNGGYTVSGRITGISHLHVSGTGGEPKYGVISQFPVVDKPDEKISIEDYYSDRSLEHFEVGYSKFGLKRYNIMVELTAS
;
A
#
# COMPACT_ATOMS: atom_id res chain seq x y z
N MET A 1 -9.28 -48.61 42.49
CA MET A 1 -8.47 -47.88 41.50
C MET A 1 -7.11 -47.62 42.14
N ASP A 2 -6.07 -48.27 41.59
CA ASP A 2 -4.76 -48.41 42.20
C ASP A 2 -4.13 -47.04 42.51
N LYS A 3 -3.51 -46.90 43.68
CA LYS A 3 -2.84 -45.65 44.08
C LYS A 3 -1.76 -45.28 43.06
N GLY A 4 -1.13 -46.28 42.43
CA GLY A 4 -0.17 -46.09 41.34
C GLY A 4 -0.76 -45.40 40.11
N ILE A 5 -1.98 -45.77 39.70
CA ILE A 5 -2.65 -45.19 38.50
C ILE A 5 -3.03 -43.73 38.75
N LYS A 6 -3.48 -43.38 39.96
CA LYS A 6 -3.82 -41.99 40.31
C LYS A 6 -2.59 -41.08 40.32
N ILE A 7 -1.45 -41.58 40.78
CA ILE A 7 -0.17 -40.86 40.77
C ILE A 7 0.33 -40.65 39.34
N PHE A 8 0.17 -41.66 38.48
CA PHE A 8 0.57 -41.57 37.07
C PHE A 8 -0.24 -40.51 36.31
N ILE A 9 -1.56 -40.50 36.52
CA ILE A 9 -2.46 -39.51 35.90
C ILE A 9 -2.15 -38.10 36.40
N LEU A 10 -1.92 -37.92 37.70
CA LEU A 10 -1.58 -36.61 38.26
C LEU A 10 -0.24 -36.09 37.74
N SER A 11 0.78 -36.95 37.62
CA SER A 11 2.07 -36.59 37.04
C SER A 11 1.97 -36.22 35.56
N PHE A 12 1.10 -36.87 34.81
CA PHE A 12 0.87 -36.58 33.39
C PHE A 12 0.25 -35.18 33.18
N PHE A 13 -0.76 -34.83 33.97
CA PHE A 13 -1.37 -33.50 33.89
C PHE A 13 -0.44 -32.38 34.38
N ILE A 14 0.36 -32.62 35.42
CA ILE A 14 1.38 -31.66 35.87
C ILE A 14 2.43 -31.45 34.78
N SER A 15 2.87 -32.51 34.09
CA SER A 15 3.83 -32.39 32.99
C SER A 15 3.28 -31.59 31.81
N ILE A 16 2.02 -31.79 31.44
CA ILE A 16 1.36 -31.02 30.37
C ILE A 16 1.21 -29.55 30.79
N LEU A 17 0.82 -29.29 32.04
CA LEU A 17 0.67 -27.93 32.55
C LEU A 17 2.01 -27.18 32.57
N ILE A 18 3.11 -27.84 32.94
CA ILE A 18 4.46 -27.25 32.89
C ILE A 18 4.87 -26.95 31.44
N LEU A 19 4.60 -27.85 30.48
CA LEU A 19 4.87 -27.61 29.06
C LEU A 19 4.06 -26.44 28.49
N VAL A 20 2.79 -26.31 28.86
CA VAL A 20 1.94 -25.17 28.45
C VAL A 20 2.45 -23.87 29.07
N ILE A 21 2.86 -23.89 30.34
CA ILE A 21 3.45 -22.74 31.01
C ILE A 21 4.78 -22.34 30.36
N LEU A 22 5.66 -23.29 30.01
CA LEU A 22 6.92 -23.00 29.31
C LEU A 22 6.73 -22.53 27.86
N TYR A 23 5.62 -22.92 27.21
CA TYR A 23 5.28 -22.43 25.87
C TYR A 23 4.71 -21.01 25.89
N TYR A 24 3.95 -20.64 26.93
CA TYR A 24 3.29 -19.34 27.04
C TYR A 24 4.03 -18.29 27.90
N ILE A 25 4.97 -18.69 28.76
CA ILE A 25 5.95 -17.77 29.34
C ILE A 25 7.06 -17.62 28.29
N PRO A 26 7.26 -16.42 27.70
CA PRO A 26 8.44 -16.19 26.89
C PRO A 26 9.63 -16.22 27.85
N ALA A 27 10.21 -17.40 28.06
CA ALA A 27 11.55 -17.50 28.62
C ALA A 27 12.44 -16.67 27.71
N GLY A 28 12.89 -15.53 28.23
CA GLY A 28 13.65 -14.54 27.50
C GLY A 28 14.70 -15.22 26.65
N ARG A 29 14.54 -15.14 25.33
CA ARG A 29 15.68 -15.30 24.44
C ARG A 29 16.58 -14.12 24.74
N GLU A 30 17.52 -14.34 25.64
CA GLU A 30 18.76 -13.58 25.63
C GLU A 30 19.34 -13.73 24.22
N SER A 31 19.17 -12.67 23.43
CA SER A 31 20.17 -12.35 22.43
C SER A 31 21.45 -12.08 23.21
N LEU A 32 22.46 -12.93 23.04
CA LEU A 32 23.81 -12.67 23.50
C LEU A 32 24.37 -11.45 22.76
N TYR A 33 23.98 -10.26 23.21
CA TYR A 33 24.68 -9.00 23.00
C TYR A 33 24.60 -8.23 24.31
N THR A 34 25.47 -8.59 25.25
CA THR A 34 25.85 -7.66 26.30
C THR A 34 26.69 -6.55 25.67
N SER A 35 26.13 -5.35 25.60
CA SER A 35 26.88 -4.15 25.90
C SER A 35 25.98 -3.24 26.72
N HIS A 36 26.36 -3.03 27.97
CA HIS A 36 25.74 -2.04 28.84
C HIS A 36 25.82 -0.65 28.18
N GLN A 37 24.68 -0.01 27.99
CA GLN A 37 24.59 1.44 27.98
C GLN A 37 23.28 1.82 28.65
N GLU A 38 23.37 2.56 29.76
CA GLU A 38 22.25 3.32 30.28
C GLU A 38 21.81 4.27 29.16
N LEU A 39 20.63 4.03 28.58
CA LEU A 39 20.09 4.88 27.53
C LEU A 39 19.67 6.20 28.17
N ASN A 40 20.30 7.30 27.75
CA ASN A 40 19.95 8.62 28.21
C ASN A 40 18.59 9.02 27.62
N SER A 41 17.78 9.79 28.37
CA SER A 41 16.48 10.30 27.90
C SER A 41 16.56 11.14 26.60
N ALA A 42 17.76 11.60 26.24
CA ALA A 42 18.05 12.27 24.97
C ALA A 42 18.16 11.29 23.79
N ASP A 43 18.66 10.07 24.02
CA ASP A 43 18.77 9.01 23.00
C ASP A 43 17.37 8.45 22.68
N GLU A 44 16.50 8.34 23.68
CA GLU A 44 15.09 7.99 23.50
C GLU A 44 14.33 9.07 22.69
N GLN A 45 14.61 10.36 22.92
CA GLN A 45 14.08 11.44 22.09
C GLN A 45 14.65 11.44 20.66
N LEU A 46 15.92 11.10 20.48
CA LEU A 46 16.56 10.96 19.17
C LEU A 46 15.97 9.79 18.39
N GLU A 47 15.69 8.65 19.01
CA GLU A 47 15.03 7.50 18.37
C GLU A 47 13.56 7.79 18.00
N ILE A 48 12.86 8.61 18.80
CA ILE A 48 11.49 9.10 18.51
C ILE A 48 11.49 10.05 17.30
N TYR A 49 12.53 10.88 17.13
CA TYR A 49 12.70 11.70 15.93
C TYR A 49 13.19 10.91 14.71
N ASP A 50 13.99 9.85 14.91
CA ASP A 50 14.53 8.97 13.85
C ASP A 50 13.47 7.99 13.29
N ARG A 51 12.32 7.84 13.97
CA ARG A 51 11.15 7.10 13.47
C ARG A 51 9.94 7.99 13.15
N ALA A 52 10.13 9.28 12.91
CA ALA A 52 9.08 10.06 12.27
C ALA A 52 8.79 9.43 10.89
N ASN A 53 7.54 9.03 10.63
CA ASN A 53 7.16 8.54 9.32
C ASN A 53 7.25 9.70 8.30
N VAL A 54 8.43 9.86 7.70
CA VAL A 54 8.73 10.99 6.83
C VAL A 54 7.87 11.00 5.57
N THR A 55 7.29 9.86 5.18
CA THR A 55 6.38 9.80 4.03
C THR A 55 5.09 10.58 4.28
N GLY A 56 4.70 10.77 5.55
CA GLY A 56 3.53 11.58 5.93
C GLY A 56 3.70 13.08 5.63
N PHE A 57 4.91 13.56 5.32
CA PHE A 57 5.13 14.93 4.88
C PHE A 57 4.91 15.13 3.37
N VAL A 58 4.76 14.05 2.61
CA VAL A 58 4.62 14.11 1.15
C VAL A 58 3.15 14.16 0.79
N ASP A 59 2.77 15.19 0.04
CA ASP A 59 1.48 15.25 -0.66
C ASP A 59 1.72 14.99 -2.16
N PRO A 60 1.37 13.80 -2.68
CA PRO A 60 1.56 13.45 -4.10
C PRO A 60 0.74 14.31 -5.07
N LEU A 61 -0.28 15.03 -4.60
CA LEU A 61 -1.15 15.86 -5.44
C LEU A 61 -0.55 17.25 -5.74
N ILE A 62 0.52 17.65 -5.06
CA ILE A 62 1.18 18.93 -5.36
C ILE A 62 1.74 18.88 -6.78
N GLY A 63 1.23 19.76 -7.65
CA GLY A 63 1.65 19.88 -9.05
C GLY A 63 0.82 19.05 -10.04
N THR A 64 -0.27 18.41 -9.62
CA THR A 64 -1.15 17.65 -10.55
C THR A 64 -2.19 18.52 -11.26
N ALA A 65 -2.36 19.78 -10.87
CA ALA A 65 -3.30 20.71 -11.47
C ALA A 65 -2.57 21.74 -12.33
N LYS A 66 -3.24 22.22 -13.39
CA LYS A 66 -2.68 23.20 -14.33
C LYS A 66 -1.37 22.66 -14.95
N ASP A 67 -0.38 23.52 -15.13
CA ASP A 67 0.84 23.28 -15.93
C ASP A 67 1.92 22.43 -15.21
N GLY A 68 1.61 21.83 -14.06
CA GLY A 68 2.59 21.10 -13.24
C GLY A 68 2.80 19.63 -13.63
N HIS A 69 1.79 19.01 -14.28
CA HIS A 69 1.83 17.67 -14.86
C HIS A 69 2.51 16.56 -14.02
N VAL A 70 2.45 16.67 -12.69
CA VAL A 70 3.05 15.69 -11.79
C VAL A 70 2.28 14.37 -11.88
N PHE A 71 3.02 13.26 -11.88
CA PHE A 71 2.45 11.93 -11.70
C PHE A 71 2.29 11.65 -10.20
N PRO A 72 1.05 11.50 -9.68
CA PRO A 72 0.81 11.31 -8.25
C PRO A 72 0.81 9.84 -7.81
N GLY A 73 0.91 8.89 -8.74
CA GLY A 73 0.79 7.46 -8.46
C GLY A 73 2.01 6.85 -7.79
N PRO A 74 1.89 5.59 -7.33
CA PRO A 74 2.96 4.86 -6.68
C PRO A 74 4.17 4.64 -7.60
N CYS A 75 5.35 4.96 -7.07
CA CYS A 75 6.65 4.58 -7.63
C CYS A 75 7.70 4.54 -6.52
N LEU A 76 8.77 3.77 -6.72
CA LEU A 76 9.97 3.89 -5.89
C LEU A 76 10.78 5.13 -6.31
N PRO A 77 11.63 5.68 -5.43
CA PRO A 77 12.65 6.65 -5.83
C PRO A 77 13.44 6.13 -7.03
N PHE A 78 13.41 6.89 -8.13
CA PHE A 78 14.07 6.54 -9.40
C PHE A 78 13.56 5.24 -10.06
N GLY A 79 12.41 4.71 -9.63
CA GLY A 79 11.80 3.51 -10.18
C GLY A 79 11.35 3.70 -11.63
N VAL A 80 11.51 2.65 -12.44
CA VAL A 80 11.05 2.62 -13.84
C VAL A 80 9.54 2.51 -13.90
N VAL A 81 8.96 1.64 -13.07
CA VAL A 81 7.50 1.48 -12.96
C VAL A 81 6.91 2.68 -12.24
N LYS A 82 5.96 3.31 -12.91
CA LYS A 82 5.13 4.40 -12.41
C LYS A 82 3.71 4.02 -12.76
N VAL A 83 3.10 3.16 -11.96
CA VAL A 83 1.78 2.60 -12.24
C VAL A 83 0.70 3.53 -11.72
N GLY A 84 -0.26 3.90 -12.54
CA GLY A 84 -1.29 4.86 -12.14
C GLY A 84 -2.45 4.94 -13.11
N PHE A 85 -3.46 5.70 -12.70
CA PHE A 85 -4.67 5.92 -13.47
C PHE A 85 -4.41 6.91 -14.59
N ASP A 86 -4.84 6.54 -15.80
CA ASP A 86 -4.89 7.41 -16.95
C ASP A 86 -6.22 8.18 -16.92
N VAL A 87 -6.14 9.50 -16.87
CA VAL A 87 -7.28 10.40 -16.78
C VAL A 87 -7.33 11.26 -18.03
N GLU A 88 -8.50 11.33 -18.66
CA GLU A 88 -8.71 12.29 -19.75
C GLU A 88 -8.79 13.74 -19.23
N GLY A 89 -8.12 14.66 -19.93
CA GLY A 89 -8.20 16.09 -19.65
C GLY A 89 -7.02 16.87 -20.21
N LEU A 90 -7.16 18.19 -20.31
CA LEU A 90 -6.17 19.07 -20.96
C LEU A 90 -4.79 19.06 -20.26
N ASP A 91 -4.76 18.87 -18.94
CA ASP A 91 -3.53 18.95 -18.14
C ASP A 91 -2.97 17.57 -17.75
N SER A 92 -3.40 16.50 -18.43
CA SER A 92 -3.14 15.11 -18.06
C SER A 92 -1.76 14.57 -18.47
N ASN A 93 -0.78 15.40 -18.83
CA ASN A 93 0.46 14.94 -19.47
C ASN A 93 1.22 13.85 -18.71
N GLY A 94 1.16 13.87 -17.38
CA GLY A 94 1.72 12.87 -16.48
C GLY A 94 0.77 11.71 -16.13
N GLY A 95 -0.35 11.56 -16.85
CA GLY A 95 -1.40 10.55 -16.67
C GLY A 95 -2.61 11.02 -15.88
N TYR A 96 -2.46 12.06 -15.06
CA TYR A 96 -3.50 12.47 -14.12
C TYR A 96 -3.83 13.96 -14.21
N THR A 97 -5.10 14.30 -14.05
CA THR A 97 -5.57 15.65 -13.74
C THR A 97 -6.78 15.57 -12.80
N VAL A 98 -7.10 16.68 -12.14
CA VAL A 98 -8.09 16.77 -11.05
C VAL A 98 -9.54 16.52 -11.49
N SER A 99 -9.81 16.46 -12.78
CA SER A 99 -11.15 16.27 -13.35
C SER A 99 -11.13 15.37 -14.58
N GLY A 100 -12.27 14.76 -14.94
CA GLY A 100 -12.40 13.87 -16.11
C GLY A 100 -12.64 12.41 -15.72
N ARG A 101 -12.73 11.52 -16.71
CA ARG A 101 -12.96 10.08 -16.48
C ARG A 101 -11.65 9.30 -16.45
N ILE A 102 -11.69 8.11 -15.86
CA ILE A 102 -10.58 7.16 -15.90
C ILE A 102 -10.72 6.36 -17.19
N THR A 103 -9.67 6.35 -17.99
CA THR A 103 -9.61 5.71 -19.30
C THR A 103 -8.62 4.55 -19.35
N GLY A 104 -7.76 4.41 -18.35
CA GLY A 104 -6.69 3.42 -18.33
C GLY A 104 -6.05 3.29 -16.96
N ILE A 105 -5.30 2.21 -16.77
CA ILE A 105 -4.30 2.07 -15.71
C ILE A 105 -3.02 1.62 -16.41
N SER A 106 -2.07 2.54 -16.57
CA SER A 106 -0.83 2.27 -17.29
C SER A 106 0.37 2.18 -16.36
N HIS A 107 1.42 1.47 -16.78
CA HIS A 107 2.56 1.14 -15.93
C HIS A 107 3.72 2.14 -16.06
N LEU A 108 3.67 3.04 -17.05
CA LEU A 108 4.70 4.04 -17.31
C LEU A 108 4.07 5.42 -17.50
N HIS A 109 4.60 6.37 -16.74
CA HIS A 109 4.22 7.77 -16.75
C HIS A 109 5.49 8.64 -16.67
N VAL A 110 5.44 9.87 -17.17
CA VAL A 110 6.52 10.84 -16.99
C VAL A 110 6.00 12.04 -16.21
N SER A 111 6.67 12.38 -15.11
CA SER A 111 6.25 13.46 -14.21
C SER A 111 6.83 14.80 -14.64
N GLY A 112 5.99 15.83 -14.76
CA GLY A 112 6.41 17.21 -14.99
C GLY A 112 6.81 17.53 -16.44
N THR A 113 6.30 16.79 -17.42
CA THR A 113 6.56 17.07 -18.85
C THR A 113 5.50 17.98 -19.45
N GLY A 114 5.94 18.98 -20.22
CA GLY A 114 5.06 19.74 -21.11
C GLY A 114 4.80 19.03 -22.45
N GLY A 115 3.96 19.65 -23.29
CA GLY A 115 3.63 19.15 -24.63
C GLY A 115 2.57 18.04 -24.62
N GLU A 116 2.76 17.03 -25.46
CA GLU A 116 1.82 15.90 -25.58
C GLU A 116 1.95 14.92 -24.39
N PRO A 117 0.84 14.27 -23.99
CA PRO A 117 0.81 13.16 -23.03
C PRO A 117 1.96 12.15 -23.12
N LYS A 118 2.54 11.80 -21.96
CA LYS A 118 3.65 10.85 -21.80
C LYS A 118 3.29 9.74 -20.81
N TYR A 119 2.23 8.99 -21.12
CA TYR A 119 1.75 7.84 -20.35
C TYR A 119 1.06 6.81 -21.26
N GLY A 120 0.42 5.79 -20.68
CA GLY A 120 -0.45 4.87 -21.43
C GLY A 120 0.23 3.58 -21.90
N VAL A 121 1.51 3.37 -21.55
CA VAL A 121 2.26 2.17 -21.96
C VAL A 121 2.03 1.02 -20.98
N ILE A 122 1.70 -0.15 -21.54
CA ILE A 122 1.15 -1.31 -20.82
C ILE A 122 -0.10 -0.88 -20.03
N SER A 123 -1.14 -0.45 -20.76
CA SER A 123 -2.41 -0.06 -20.16
C SER A 123 -3.33 -1.27 -19.94
N GLN A 124 -3.94 -1.33 -18.78
CA GLN A 124 -4.95 -2.30 -18.40
C GLN A 124 -6.17 -1.56 -17.85
N PHE A 125 -7.35 -2.15 -17.98
CA PHE A 125 -8.55 -1.57 -17.40
C PHE A 125 -9.49 -2.69 -16.94
N PRO A 126 -9.81 -2.77 -15.62
CA PRO A 126 -10.75 -3.77 -15.13
C PRO A 126 -12.16 -3.38 -15.52
N VAL A 127 -12.89 -4.34 -16.09
CA VAL A 127 -14.27 -4.17 -16.55
C VAL A 127 -15.14 -5.28 -15.99
N VAL A 128 -16.38 -4.93 -15.67
CA VAL A 128 -17.43 -5.90 -15.30
C VAL A 128 -18.49 -5.83 -16.38
N ASP A 129 -18.63 -6.91 -17.14
CA ASP A 129 -19.67 -7.03 -18.15
C ASP A 129 -21.01 -7.34 -17.49
N LYS A 130 -22.11 -6.86 -18.07
CA LYS A 130 -23.46 -7.30 -17.71
C LYS A 130 -24.05 -8.02 -18.91
N PRO A 131 -24.87 -9.08 -18.70
CA PRO A 131 -25.49 -9.82 -19.80
C PRO A 131 -26.18 -8.94 -20.86
N ASP A 132 -26.77 -7.83 -20.41
CA ASP A 132 -27.56 -6.91 -21.24
C ASP A 132 -26.78 -5.63 -21.65
N GLU A 133 -25.55 -5.45 -21.19
CA GLU A 133 -24.73 -4.26 -21.44
C GLU A 133 -23.32 -4.68 -21.87
N LYS A 134 -23.20 -5.19 -23.10
CA LYS A 134 -21.90 -5.59 -23.66
C LYS A 134 -20.94 -4.41 -23.66
N ILE A 135 -19.74 -4.62 -23.12
CA ILE A 135 -18.67 -3.63 -23.14
C ILE A 135 -18.23 -3.34 -24.58
N SER A 136 -18.13 -2.05 -24.90
CA SER A 136 -17.54 -1.54 -26.15
C SER A 136 -16.17 -0.93 -25.84
N ILE A 137 -15.24 -1.04 -26.80
CA ILE A 137 -13.90 -0.47 -26.66
C ILE A 137 -13.91 1.06 -26.72
N GLU A 138 -14.99 1.65 -27.22
CA GLU A 138 -15.19 3.10 -27.32
C GLU A 138 -15.80 3.71 -26.04
N ASP A 139 -16.36 2.87 -25.16
CA ASP A 139 -17.10 3.29 -23.96
C ASP A 139 -16.84 2.33 -22.79
N TYR A 140 -15.60 1.97 -22.51
CA TYR A 140 -15.27 1.18 -21.30
C TYR A 140 -14.82 2.05 -20.12
N TYR A 141 -14.64 3.35 -20.32
CA TYR A 141 -14.19 4.27 -19.27
C TYR A 141 -15.19 4.36 -18.12
N SER A 142 -14.73 4.88 -16.99
CA SER A 142 -15.56 5.07 -15.80
C SER A 142 -15.39 6.47 -15.22
N ASP A 143 -16.49 7.03 -14.74
CA ASP A 143 -16.41 8.14 -13.79
C ASP A 143 -15.62 7.70 -12.55
N ARG A 144 -14.85 8.66 -12.02
CA ARG A 144 -14.08 8.48 -10.80
C ARG A 144 -14.94 8.64 -9.55
N SER A 145 -14.54 7.91 -8.52
CA SER A 145 -14.99 8.04 -7.13
C SER A 145 -13.79 7.81 -6.21
N LEU A 146 -13.93 8.17 -4.93
CA LEU A 146 -13.00 7.87 -3.83
C LEU A 146 -11.53 7.77 -4.28
N GLU A 147 -10.83 8.90 -4.24
CA GLU A 147 -9.44 9.01 -4.66
C GLU A 147 -8.56 9.16 -3.42
N HIS A 148 -7.50 8.36 -3.35
CA HIS A 148 -6.51 8.43 -2.29
C HIS A 148 -5.11 8.24 -2.86
N PHE A 149 -4.19 9.05 -2.36
CA PHE A 149 -2.79 9.05 -2.76
C PHE A 149 -1.91 9.20 -1.52
N GLU A 150 -0.90 8.35 -1.43
CA GLU A 150 0.19 8.45 -0.47
C GLU A 150 1.46 7.86 -1.07
N VAL A 151 2.60 8.03 -0.41
CA VAL A 151 3.88 7.51 -0.93
C VAL A 151 3.81 5.99 -1.09
N GLY A 152 3.97 5.52 -2.33
CA GLY A 152 3.99 4.10 -2.66
C GLY A 152 2.62 3.44 -2.77
N TYR A 153 1.52 4.19 -2.61
CA TYR A 153 0.17 3.63 -2.71
C TYR A 153 -0.84 4.64 -3.29
N SER A 154 -1.78 4.13 -4.10
CA SER A 154 -2.95 4.90 -4.50
C SER A 154 -4.20 4.04 -4.67
N LYS A 155 -5.36 4.67 -4.59
CA LYS A 155 -6.66 4.01 -4.70
C LYS A 155 -7.68 4.89 -5.40
N PHE A 156 -8.40 4.32 -6.36
CA PHE A 156 -9.49 4.96 -7.08
C PHE A 156 -10.69 4.03 -7.19
N GLY A 157 -11.88 4.62 -7.20
CA GLY A 157 -13.12 3.90 -7.48
C GLY A 157 -13.62 4.12 -8.90
N LEU A 158 -13.91 3.03 -9.61
CA LEU A 158 -14.56 3.01 -10.90
C LEU A 158 -16.08 2.90 -10.70
N LYS A 159 -16.77 4.04 -10.70
CA LYS A 159 -18.22 4.13 -10.44
C LYS A 159 -19.05 3.20 -11.33
N ARG A 160 -18.74 3.14 -12.63
CA ARG A 160 -19.50 2.34 -13.60
C ARG A 160 -19.53 0.86 -13.22
N TYR A 161 -18.39 0.36 -12.75
CA TYR A 161 -18.19 -1.06 -12.46
C TYR A 161 -18.36 -1.39 -10.99
N ASN A 162 -18.56 -0.38 -10.13
CA ASN A 162 -18.59 -0.54 -8.68
C ASN A 162 -17.35 -1.29 -8.16
N ILE A 163 -16.17 -0.93 -8.69
CA ILE A 163 -14.88 -1.53 -8.32
C ILE A 163 -14.01 -0.46 -7.64
N MET A 164 -13.28 -0.87 -6.60
CA MET A 164 -12.13 -0.13 -6.09
C MET A 164 -10.86 -0.76 -6.64
N VAL A 165 -9.95 0.05 -7.17
CA VAL A 165 -8.63 -0.35 -7.64
C VAL A 165 -7.58 0.25 -6.73
N GLU A 166 -6.66 -0.59 -6.29
CA GLU A 166 -5.58 -0.24 -5.36
C GLU A 166 -4.24 -0.60 -6.02
N LEU A 167 -3.29 0.33 -6.03
CA LEU A 167 -2.03 0.24 -6.77
C LEU A 167 -0.82 0.46 -5.85
N THR A 168 0.26 -0.26 -6.10
CA THR A 168 1.58 -0.08 -5.47
C THR A 168 2.71 -0.42 -6.46
N ALA A 169 3.95 -0.08 -6.14
CA ALA A 169 5.12 -0.31 -7.01
C ALA A 169 6.37 -0.71 -6.21
N SER A 170 7.22 -1.53 -6.83
CA SER A 170 8.48 -2.05 -6.27
C SER A 170 9.56 -2.21 -7.34
#